data_AF-A0A4R7T8E5-F1
#
_entry.id   AF-A0A4R7T8E5-F1
#
_cell.length_a   1.000
_cell.length_b   1.000
_cell.length_c   1.000
_cell.angle_alpha   90.00
_cell.angle_beta   90.00
_cell.angle_gamma   90.00
#
_symmetry.space_group_name_H-M   'P 1'
#
loop_
_entity.id
_entity.type
_entity.pdbx_description
1 polymer ?
#
loop_
_entity_poly.entity_id
_entity_poly.type
_entity_poly.pdbx_seq_one_letter_code
_entity_poly.pdbx_strand_id
1 'polypeptide(L)'
;MSFSRPGPKRDDALSAVVGGKGLESRPGLVVPDDSGTPLMGADAQTSSAGPPGRERLLQHEQSRLAALSAGDKKLADHALRAVIGDLDALLASAAAELRASGGGRRTKKQVKKAVPRLVAIDELGYLPLTDVADLLELSRADVDDVLASLAARGELSSADRDQALAQLANLRTKLQEIEVSRDHSLLTDLIAFIVKIALLVSIAVASTPLGALAVGDSVLAEAVKTGIIALVALALQQVVDGARERRAADDPYAVARRAREELLEELTLARNLTKTPAYEGEHVILRFRLQVRCASARVSSLPLEWPDKEQYWLILDQIALALDHDSPKSLILIRRKLEATPVPERAD
;
A
#
# COMPACT_ATOMS: atom_id res chain seq x y z
N MET A 1 12.36 56.07 -12.00
CA MET A 1 11.99 55.23 -13.15
C MET A 1 12.06 53.78 -12.70
N SER A 2 10.91 53.11 -12.57
CA SER A 2 10.81 51.73 -12.09
C SER A 2 10.68 50.77 -13.27
N PHE A 3 11.54 49.74 -13.32
CA PHE A 3 11.39 48.61 -14.23
C PHE A 3 11.07 47.35 -13.42
N SER A 4 9.82 46.89 -13.52
CA SER A 4 9.41 45.55 -13.12
C SER A 4 9.75 44.57 -14.24
N ARG A 5 10.54 43.52 -13.95
CA ARG A 5 10.67 42.35 -14.83
C ARG A 5 9.56 41.35 -14.48
N PRO A 6 8.79 40.82 -15.45
CA PRO A 6 7.87 39.71 -15.20
C PRO A 6 8.66 38.40 -15.07
N GLY A 7 8.35 37.60 -14.05
CA GLY A 7 8.83 36.22 -13.92
C GLY A 7 8.21 35.29 -14.97
N PRO A 8 8.80 34.11 -15.21
CA PRO A 8 8.39 33.21 -16.27
C PRO A 8 7.03 32.55 -15.94
N LYS A 9 6.20 32.38 -16.97
CA LYS A 9 4.87 31.76 -16.88
C LYS A 9 4.99 30.23 -16.79
N ARG A 10 4.07 29.64 -16.03
CA ARG A 10 3.94 28.22 -15.66
C ARG A 10 3.80 27.23 -16.85
N ASP A 11 3.64 27.71 -18.08
CA ASP A 11 3.29 26.88 -19.24
C ASP A 11 4.52 26.46 -20.09
N ASP A 12 5.67 27.11 -19.93
CA ASP A 12 6.83 26.87 -20.80
C ASP A 12 7.64 25.60 -20.45
N ALA A 13 7.44 25.02 -19.27
CA ALA A 13 8.17 23.82 -18.85
C ALA A 13 7.63 22.51 -19.50
N LEU A 14 6.39 22.51 -20.02
CA LEU A 14 5.72 21.30 -20.49
C LEU A 14 5.65 21.17 -22.03
N SER A 15 5.86 22.26 -22.79
CA SER A 15 5.87 22.18 -24.27
C SER A 15 7.14 21.57 -24.87
N ALA A 16 8.23 21.41 -24.10
CA ALA A 16 9.50 20.88 -24.62
C ALA A 16 9.54 19.35 -24.81
N VAL A 17 8.50 18.59 -24.41
CA VAL A 17 8.54 17.11 -24.36
C VAL A 17 7.63 16.43 -25.41
N VAL A 18 6.73 17.16 -26.08
CA VAL A 18 5.74 16.58 -27.00
C VAL A 18 6.04 16.95 -28.46
N GLY A 19 7.03 16.28 -29.03
CA GLY A 19 7.33 16.33 -30.46
C GLY A 19 7.29 14.92 -31.06
N GLY A 20 6.10 14.46 -31.46
CA GLY A 20 5.92 13.15 -32.10
C GLY A 20 4.70 13.10 -33.02
N LYS A 21 4.95 13.18 -34.32
CA LYS A 21 4.03 12.91 -35.45
C LYS A 21 3.30 11.58 -35.21
N GLY A 22 1.97 11.50 -35.25
CA GLY A 22 1.14 11.48 -36.46
C GLY A 22 0.90 10.04 -36.93
N LEU A 23 -0.30 9.49 -36.73
CA LEU A 23 -0.84 8.42 -37.58
C LEU A 23 -2.37 8.29 -37.45
N GLU A 24 -2.95 8.07 -38.61
CA GLU A 24 -4.34 8.23 -39.05
C GLU A 24 -5.34 7.20 -38.49
N SER A 25 -6.59 7.63 -38.50
CA SER A 25 -7.81 6.88 -38.18
C SER A 25 -8.22 5.89 -39.28
N ARG A 26 -8.85 4.77 -38.89
CA ARG A 26 -9.83 4.06 -39.73
C ARG A 26 -10.87 3.27 -38.89
N PRO A 27 -12.18 3.36 -39.21
CA PRO A 27 -13.29 2.72 -38.48
C PRO A 27 -13.77 1.41 -39.12
N GLY A 28 -14.43 0.55 -38.34
CA GLY A 28 -15.17 -0.61 -38.85
C GLY A 28 -15.91 -1.42 -37.76
N LEU A 29 -17.24 -1.28 -37.72
CA LEU A 29 -18.22 -2.10 -36.99
C LEU A 29 -18.16 -3.59 -37.40
N VAL A 30 -18.49 -4.52 -36.47
CA VAL A 30 -19.64 -5.46 -36.54
C VAL A 30 -19.95 -6.00 -35.13
N VAL A 31 -21.22 -5.90 -34.72
CA VAL A 31 -21.87 -6.65 -33.61
C VAL A 31 -22.80 -7.68 -34.25
N PRO A 32 -22.99 -8.87 -33.63
CA PRO A 32 -24.37 -9.27 -33.34
C PRO A 32 -24.59 -9.89 -31.94
N ASP A 33 -25.63 -9.38 -31.28
CA ASP A 33 -26.56 -10.01 -30.32
C ASP A 33 -27.12 -11.36 -30.87
N ASP A 34 -27.68 -12.35 -30.16
CA ASP A 34 -28.25 -12.53 -28.81
C ASP A 34 -28.44 -14.06 -28.58
N SER A 35 -28.87 -14.43 -27.36
CA SER A 35 -29.75 -15.57 -26.98
C SER A 35 -29.21 -16.68 -26.05
N GLY A 36 -29.52 -16.51 -24.74
CA GLY A 36 -30.01 -17.43 -23.69
C GLY A 36 -29.53 -18.90 -23.61
N THR A 37 -29.36 -19.55 -22.45
CA THR A 37 -29.84 -19.35 -21.06
C THR A 37 -29.09 -20.37 -20.14
N PRO A 38 -29.35 -20.50 -18.82
CA PRO A 38 -28.32 -20.49 -17.77
C PRO A 38 -28.02 -21.85 -17.14
N LEU A 39 -26.82 -22.04 -16.58
CA LEU A 39 -26.58 -23.09 -15.57
C LEU A 39 -25.66 -22.60 -14.46
N MET A 40 -26.22 -22.61 -13.25
CA MET A 40 -25.53 -22.47 -11.97
C MET A 40 -24.45 -23.55 -11.81
N GLY A 41 -23.35 -23.17 -11.16
CA GLY A 41 -22.35 -24.11 -10.65
C GLY A 41 -21.27 -23.33 -9.91
N ALA A 42 -21.20 -23.51 -8.60
CA ALA A 42 -20.28 -22.87 -7.68
C ALA A 42 -18.81 -23.06 -8.09
N ASP A 43 -17.98 -22.03 -7.94
CA ASP A 43 -17.02 -21.98 -6.82
C ASP A 43 -16.08 -20.79 -6.95
N ALA A 44 -15.70 -20.26 -5.79
CA ALA A 44 -14.68 -19.26 -5.57
C ALA A 44 -14.94 -17.88 -6.19
N GLN A 45 -15.75 -17.08 -5.49
CA GLN A 45 -15.42 -15.65 -5.36
C GLN A 45 -14.04 -15.55 -4.71
N THR A 46 -13.00 -15.61 -5.54
CA THR A 46 -11.66 -15.18 -5.16
C THR A 46 -11.76 -13.69 -4.85
N SER A 47 -11.72 -13.40 -3.56
CA SER A 47 -11.51 -12.07 -3.01
C SER A 47 -10.51 -11.29 -3.88
N SER A 48 -10.98 -10.21 -4.49
CA SER A 48 -10.17 -9.29 -5.28
C SER A 48 -8.98 -8.76 -4.47
N ALA A 49 -7.78 -8.89 -5.03
CA ALA A 49 -6.59 -8.08 -4.78
C ALA A 49 -5.98 -7.99 -3.36
N GLY A 50 -6.09 -9.02 -2.52
CA GLY A 50 -5.28 -9.15 -1.29
C GLY A 50 -4.19 -10.22 -1.42
N PRO A 51 -3.05 -10.13 -0.71
CA PRO A 51 -2.14 -11.27 -0.60
C PRO A 51 -2.90 -12.50 -0.08
N PRO A 52 -2.60 -13.71 -0.58
CA PRO A 52 -3.21 -14.92 -0.07
C PRO A 52 -2.97 -14.99 1.45
N GLY A 53 -4.04 -15.10 2.22
CA GLY A 53 -3.97 -15.26 3.68
C GLY A 53 -4.19 -14.00 4.51
N ARG A 54 -4.40 -12.80 3.93
CA ARG A 54 -4.71 -11.59 4.74
C ARG A 54 -5.98 -11.75 5.56
N GLU A 55 -7.08 -12.16 4.93
CA GLU A 55 -8.37 -12.34 5.62
C GLU A 55 -8.28 -13.41 6.71
N ARG A 56 -7.52 -14.48 6.43
CA ARG A 56 -7.25 -15.56 7.37
C ARG A 56 -6.45 -15.09 8.58
N LEU A 57 -5.39 -14.29 8.36
CA LEU A 57 -4.60 -13.68 9.42
C LEU A 57 -5.48 -12.84 10.36
N LEU A 58 -6.39 -12.05 9.80
CA LEU A 58 -7.30 -11.21 10.58
C LEU A 58 -8.24 -12.04 11.44
N GLN A 59 -8.84 -13.09 10.88
CA GLN A 59 -9.71 -14.00 11.61
C GLN A 59 -8.96 -14.71 12.74
N HIS A 60 -7.74 -15.18 12.49
CA HIS A 60 -6.90 -15.80 13.52
C HIS A 60 -6.47 -14.80 14.60
N GLU A 61 -6.16 -13.56 14.23
CA GLU A 61 -5.80 -12.51 15.18
C GLU A 61 -7.00 -12.10 16.05
N GLN A 62 -8.18 -11.92 15.46
CA GLN A 62 -9.42 -11.70 16.21
C GLN A 62 -9.70 -12.85 17.19
N SER A 63 -9.55 -14.09 16.72
CA SER A 63 -9.71 -15.27 17.58
C SER A 63 -8.70 -15.26 18.74
N ARG A 64 -7.45 -14.85 18.49
CA ARG A 64 -6.40 -14.73 19.51
C ARG A 64 -6.74 -13.65 20.54
N LEU A 65 -7.13 -12.46 20.09
CA LEU A 65 -7.48 -11.34 20.98
C LEU A 65 -8.74 -11.65 21.80
N ALA A 66 -9.75 -12.25 21.18
CA ALA A 66 -10.97 -12.70 21.86
C ALA A 66 -10.63 -13.74 22.95
N ALA A 67 -9.80 -14.74 22.64
CA ALA A 67 -9.36 -15.75 23.61
C ALA A 67 -8.60 -15.15 24.79
N LEU A 68 -7.71 -14.18 24.52
CA LEU A 68 -6.98 -13.46 25.57
C LEU A 68 -7.94 -12.66 26.46
N SER A 69 -8.92 -11.97 25.88
CA SER A 69 -9.93 -11.21 26.63
C SER A 69 -10.83 -12.11 27.49
N ALA A 70 -11.13 -13.33 27.02
CA ALA A 70 -11.91 -14.33 27.74
C ALA A 70 -11.07 -15.13 28.77
N GLY A 71 -9.74 -14.95 28.79
CA GLY A 71 -8.83 -15.70 29.66
C GLY A 71 -8.61 -17.16 29.24
N ASP A 72 -9.05 -17.57 28.04
CA ASP A 72 -8.84 -18.93 27.52
C ASP A 72 -7.44 -19.07 26.91
N LYS A 73 -6.47 -19.43 27.75
CA LYS A 73 -5.07 -19.62 27.34
C LYS A 73 -4.89 -20.69 26.28
N LYS A 74 -5.68 -21.78 26.29
CA LYS A 74 -5.51 -22.87 25.33
C LYS A 74 -5.94 -22.43 23.94
N LEU A 75 -7.07 -21.73 23.85
CA LEU A 75 -7.56 -21.18 22.59
C LEU A 75 -6.63 -20.07 22.10
N ALA A 76 -6.13 -19.21 23.00
CA ALA A 76 -5.16 -18.18 22.68
C ALA A 76 -3.87 -18.78 22.09
N ASP A 77 -3.30 -19.80 22.73
CA ASP A 77 -2.08 -20.48 22.27
C ASP A 77 -2.27 -21.14 20.90
N HIS A 78 -3.46 -21.69 20.64
CA HIS A 78 -3.80 -22.28 19.34
C HIS A 78 -3.91 -21.21 18.25
N ALA A 79 -4.65 -20.13 18.52
CA ALA A 79 -4.80 -19.00 17.60
C ALA A 79 -3.45 -18.30 17.34
N LEU A 80 -2.58 -18.22 18.35
CA LEU A 80 -1.21 -17.70 18.20
C LEU A 80 -0.41 -18.47 17.14
N ARG A 81 -0.48 -19.82 17.11
CA ARG A 81 0.20 -20.61 16.07
C ARG A 81 -0.36 -20.34 14.69
N ALA A 82 -1.68 -20.17 14.60
CA ALA A 82 -2.36 -19.89 13.35
C ALA A 82 -1.94 -18.50 12.80
N VAL A 83 -1.91 -17.48 13.66
CA VAL A 83 -1.37 -16.14 13.32
C VAL A 83 0.08 -16.21 12.87
N ILE A 84 0.93 -16.93 13.60
CA ILE A 84 2.35 -17.10 13.25
C ILE A 84 2.50 -17.78 11.89
N GLY A 85 1.73 -18.82 11.61
CA GLY A 85 1.73 -19.51 10.31
C GLY A 85 1.36 -18.58 9.15
N ASP A 86 0.34 -17.73 9.34
CA ASP A 86 -0.05 -16.75 8.33
C ASP A 86 1.01 -15.65 8.15
N LEU A 87 1.62 -15.15 9.24
CA LEU A 87 2.71 -14.19 9.17
C LEU A 87 3.96 -14.76 8.48
N ASP A 88 4.29 -16.02 8.73
CA ASP A 88 5.39 -16.71 8.05
C ASP A 88 5.15 -16.81 6.54
N ALA A 89 3.92 -17.14 6.13
CA ALA A 89 3.51 -17.17 4.73
C ALA A 89 3.63 -15.78 4.06
N LEU A 90 3.23 -14.72 4.77
CA LEU A 90 3.38 -13.34 4.29
C LEU A 90 4.86 -12.94 4.15
N LEU A 91 5.72 -13.28 5.12
CA LEU A 91 7.15 -13.03 5.05
C LEU A 91 7.81 -13.82 3.91
N ALA A 92 7.38 -15.06 3.69
CA ALA A 92 7.86 -15.88 2.58
C ALA A 92 7.50 -15.28 1.22
N SER A 93 6.27 -14.78 1.07
CA SER A 93 5.82 -14.06 -0.13
C SER A 93 6.63 -12.78 -0.33
N ALA A 94 6.81 -11.96 0.72
CA ALA A 94 7.63 -10.74 0.63
C ALA A 94 9.08 -11.05 0.21
N ALA A 95 9.66 -12.13 0.74
CA ALA A 95 11.00 -12.58 0.37
C ALA A 95 11.08 -13.07 -1.09
N ALA A 96 10.03 -13.71 -1.61
CA ALA A 96 9.98 -14.13 -3.02
C ALA A 96 10.00 -12.90 -3.95
N GLU A 97 9.21 -11.88 -3.61
CA GLU A 97 9.10 -10.65 -4.39
C GLU A 97 10.37 -9.80 -4.34
N LEU A 98 11.01 -9.70 -3.17
CA LEU A 98 12.32 -9.05 -3.04
C LEU A 98 13.38 -9.75 -3.91
N ARG A 99 13.37 -11.09 -4.00
CA ARG A 99 14.27 -11.81 -4.91
C ARG A 99 13.96 -11.52 -6.37
N ALA A 100 12.68 -11.45 -6.73
CA ALA A 100 12.21 -11.15 -8.08
C ALA A 100 12.44 -9.68 -8.50
N SER A 101 12.64 -8.75 -7.55
CA SER A 101 12.84 -7.32 -7.81
C SER A 101 14.13 -6.96 -8.58
N GLY A 102 15.04 -7.91 -8.77
CA GLY A 102 16.24 -7.72 -9.59
C GLY A 102 15.93 -7.60 -11.08
N GLY A 103 15.56 -6.40 -11.51
CA GLY A 103 15.19 -6.12 -12.89
C GLY A 103 16.33 -6.32 -13.89
N GLY A 104 16.01 -6.79 -15.09
CA GLY A 104 16.96 -6.84 -16.20
C GLY A 104 17.39 -5.43 -16.65
N ARG A 105 18.40 -5.35 -17.53
CA ARG A 105 18.94 -4.06 -18.04
C ARG A 105 17.85 -3.10 -18.58
N ARG A 106 16.76 -3.63 -19.12
CA ARG A 106 15.60 -2.87 -19.62
C ARG A 106 14.86 -2.15 -18.49
N THR A 107 14.53 -2.87 -17.42
CA THR A 107 13.86 -2.35 -16.22
C THR A 107 14.67 -1.20 -15.60
N LYS A 108 15.98 -1.41 -15.39
CA LYS A 108 16.87 -0.37 -14.83
C LYS A 108 16.83 0.92 -15.65
N LYS A 109 16.84 0.80 -16.99
CA LYS A 109 16.77 1.95 -17.89
C LYS A 109 15.42 2.65 -17.84
N GLN A 110 14.32 1.89 -17.71
CA GLN A 110 12.98 2.43 -17.54
C GLN A 110 12.88 3.22 -16.23
N VAL A 111 13.25 2.62 -15.10
CA VAL A 111 13.23 3.27 -13.78
C VAL A 111 14.02 4.58 -13.82
N LYS A 112 15.29 4.56 -14.27
CA LYS A 112 16.11 5.78 -14.39
C LYS A 112 15.47 6.90 -15.20
N LYS A 113 14.76 6.53 -16.28
CA LYS A 113 14.07 7.51 -17.14
C LYS A 113 12.85 8.12 -16.43
N ALA A 114 12.18 7.36 -15.56
CA ALA A 114 11.01 7.82 -14.81
C ALA A 114 11.35 8.59 -13.53
N VAL A 115 12.53 8.38 -12.91
CA VAL A 115 12.86 9.06 -11.63
C VAL A 115 12.71 10.59 -11.69
N PRO A 116 13.18 11.32 -12.72
CA PRO A 116 12.97 12.77 -12.78
C PRO A 116 11.49 13.18 -12.77
N ARG A 117 10.62 12.36 -13.39
CA ARG A 117 9.17 12.57 -13.34
C ARG A 117 8.61 12.29 -11.95
N LEU A 118 9.08 11.24 -11.27
CA LEU A 118 8.70 10.96 -9.89
C LEU A 118 9.09 12.10 -8.95
N VAL A 119 10.31 12.62 -9.06
CA VAL A 119 10.78 13.76 -8.24
C VAL A 119 9.88 14.98 -8.49
N ALA A 120 9.57 15.29 -9.74
CA ALA A 120 8.66 16.41 -10.06
C ALA A 120 7.24 16.20 -9.49
N ILE A 121 6.75 14.96 -9.44
CA ILE A 121 5.46 14.61 -8.81
C ILE A 121 5.54 14.75 -7.27
N ASP A 122 6.68 14.44 -6.65
CA ASP A 122 6.91 14.64 -5.21
C ASP A 122 6.91 16.09 -4.79
N GLU A 123 7.57 16.95 -5.57
CA GLU A 123 7.58 18.38 -5.30
C GLU A 123 6.16 18.99 -5.32
N LEU A 124 5.22 18.35 -6.03
CA LEU A 124 3.82 18.74 -6.07
C LEU A 124 3.00 18.15 -4.91
N GLY A 125 3.59 17.35 -4.03
CA GLY A 125 2.93 16.73 -2.87
C GLY A 125 2.09 15.51 -3.20
N TYR A 126 2.30 14.91 -4.37
CA TYR A 126 1.50 13.79 -4.88
C TYR A 126 2.31 12.47 -4.95
N LEU A 127 3.46 12.35 -4.26
CA LEU A 127 4.28 11.14 -4.40
C LEU A 127 3.73 9.96 -3.60
N PRO A 128 3.52 8.79 -4.23
CA PRO A 128 3.16 7.56 -3.53
C PRO A 128 4.21 7.11 -2.50
N LEU A 129 5.49 7.41 -2.71
CA LEU A 129 6.58 6.93 -1.84
C LEU A 129 6.63 7.65 -0.49
N THR A 130 6.16 8.88 -0.40
CA THR A 130 6.10 9.62 0.88
C THR A 130 5.03 9.02 1.79
N ASP A 131 3.85 8.69 1.25
CA ASP A 131 2.82 7.98 2.03
C ASP A 131 3.30 6.55 2.45
N VAL A 132 4.12 5.90 1.61
CA VAL A 132 4.73 4.60 1.92
C VAL A 132 5.77 4.75 3.03
N ALA A 133 6.59 5.80 3.00
CA ALA A 133 7.56 6.11 4.04
C ALA A 133 6.86 6.42 5.36
N ASP A 134 5.80 7.22 5.35
CA ASP A 134 4.97 7.49 6.54
C ASP A 134 4.43 6.17 7.14
N LEU A 135 3.88 5.28 6.30
CA LEU A 135 3.39 3.97 6.75
C LEU A 135 4.50 3.12 7.36
N LEU A 136 5.71 3.18 6.78
CA LEU A 136 6.90 2.46 7.26
C LEU A 136 7.62 3.18 8.41
N GLU A 137 7.13 4.34 8.85
CA GLU A 137 7.75 5.17 9.89
C GLU A 137 9.18 5.64 9.50
N LEU A 138 9.41 5.84 8.20
CA LEU A 138 10.63 6.37 7.62
C LEU A 138 10.56 7.90 7.48
N SER A 139 11.70 8.55 7.51
CA SER A 139 11.81 10.00 7.33
C SER A 139 11.75 10.41 5.86
N ARG A 140 11.50 11.69 5.58
CA ARG A 140 11.62 12.22 4.21
C ARG A 140 13.02 12.06 3.63
N ALA A 141 14.06 12.15 4.46
CA ALA A 141 15.44 11.93 4.02
C ALA A 141 15.64 10.50 3.47
N ASP A 142 14.98 9.51 4.06
CA ASP A 142 15.01 8.13 3.57
C ASP A 142 14.38 8.01 2.15
N VAL A 143 13.33 8.79 1.87
CA VAL A 143 12.72 8.87 0.52
C VAL A 143 13.69 9.49 -0.48
N ASP A 144 14.34 10.59 -0.10
CA ASP A 144 15.32 11.29 -0.94
C ASP A 144 16.51 10.37 -1.28
N ASP A 145 17.01 9.61 -0.31
CA ASP A 145 18.09 8.63 -0.50
C ASP A 145 17.68 7.51 -1.45
N VAL A 146 16.45 6.99 -1.32
CA VAL A 146 15.90 5.99 -2.25
C VAL A 146 15.79 6.58 -3.65
N LEU A 147 15.24 7.78 -3.82
CA LEU A 147 15.11 8.44 -5.12
C LEU A 147 16.48 8.68 -5.77
N ALA A 148 17.48 9.12 -4.99
CA ALA A 148 18.85 9.29 -5.46
C ALA A 148 19.48 7.96 -5.91
N SER A 149 19.27 6.88 -5.15
CA SER A 149 19.74 5.54 -5.51
C SER A 149 19.09 5.03 -6.80
N LEU A 150 17.78 5.23 -6.96
CA LEU A 150 17.06 4.86 -8.18
C LEU A 150 17.50 5.70 -9.39
N ALA A 151 17.76 7.00 -9.22
CA ALA A 151 18.31 7.84 -10.29
C ALA A 151 19.68 7.32 -10.74
N ALA A 152 20.53 6.93 -9.79
CA ALA A 152 21.88 6.46 -10.05
C ALA A 152 21.92 5.04 -10.65
N ARG A 153 21.09 4.12 -10.17
CA ARG A 153 21.20 2.67 -10.46
C ARG A 153 19.98 2.09 -11.16
N GLY A 154 18.80 2.67 -10.97
CA GLY A 154 17.54 2.19 -11.53
C GLY A 154 17.01 0.92 -10.87
N GLU A 155 17.58 0.54 -9.73
CA GLU A 155 17.25 -0.66 -8.97
C GLU A 155 17.76 -0.54 -7.53
N LEU A 156 17.25 -1.41 -6.66
CA LEU A 156 17.82 -1.68 -5.35
C LEU A 156 19.20 -2.36 -5.51
N SER A 157 20.18 -2.00 -4.69
CA SER A 157 21.49 -2.64 -4.76
C SER A 157 21.43 -4.09 -4.29
N SER A 158 22.31 -4.97 -4.81
CA SER A 158 22.33 -6.36 -4.35
C SER A 158 22.60 -6.45 -2.85
N ALA A 159 23.49 -5.60 -2.32
CA ALA A 159 23.80 -5.56 -0.90
C ALA A 159 22.55 -5.22 -0.06
N ASP A 160 21.81 -4.17 -0.44
CA ASP A 160 20.59 -3.77 0.28
C ASP A 160 19.51 -4.86 0.23
N ARG A 161 19.37 -5.51 -0.93
CA ARG A 161 18.45 -6.62 -1.12
C ARG A 161 18.84 -7.84 -0.28
N ASP A 162 20.11 -8.22 -0.30
CA ASP A 162 20.62 -9.38 0.45
C ASP A 162 20.49 -9.13 1.95
N GLN A 163 20.74 -7.89 2.41
CA GLN A 163 20.50 -7.47 3.78
C GLN A 163 19.01 -7.52 4.14
N ALA A 164 18.11 -6.99 3.30
CA ALA A 164 16.67 -7.07 3.55
C ALA A 164 16.17 -8.52 3.62
N LEU A 165 16.68 -9.42 2.77
CA LEU A 165 16.37 -10.84 2.82
C LEU A 165 16.87 -11.50 4.11
N ALA A 166 18.06 -11.13 4.59
CA ALA A 166 18.56 -11.59 5.88
C ALA A 166 17.66 -11.10 7.03
N GLN A 167 17.15 -9.87 6.96
CA GLN A 167 16.21 -9.36 7.97
C GLN A 167 14.86 -10.06 7.95
N LEU A 168 14.33 -10.41 6.78
CA LEU A 168 13.15 -11.26 6.70
C LEU A 168 13.38 -12.63 7.32
N ALA A 169 14.56 -13.24 7.13
CA ALA A 169 14.90 -14.50 7.79
C ALA A 169 14.97 -14.33 9.32
N ASN A 170 15.55 -13.24 9.82
CA ASN A 170 15.58 -12.93 11.25
C ASN A 170 14.17 -12.77 11.85
N LEU A 171 13.25 -12.12 11.13
CA LEU A 171 11.84 -12.00 11.57
C LEU A 171 11.16 -13.37 11.65
N ARG A 172 11.42 -14.27 10.70
CA ARG A 172 10.89 -15.65 10.74
C ARG A 172 11.44 -16.43 11.94
N THR A 173 12.73 -16.28 12.26
CA THR A 173 13.32 -16.86 13.48
C THR A 173 12.65 -16.30 14.74
N LYS A 174 12.42 -14.98 14.81
CA LYS A 174 11.69 -14.36 15.94
C LYS A 174 10.26 -14.91 16.07
N LEU A 175 9.55 -15.14 14.96
CA LEU A 175 8.22 -15.76 15.00
C LEU A 175 8.26 -17.18 15.58
N GLN A 176 9.29 -17.97 15.25
CA GLN A 176 9.49 -19.31 15.83
C GLN A 176 9.79 -19.24 17.32
N GLU A 177 10.62 -18.28 17.76
CA GLU A 177 10.90 -18.04 19.18
C GLU A 177 9.64 -17.66 19.96
N ILE A 178 8.77 -16.81 19.38
CA ILE A 178 7.45 -16.47 19.94
C ILE A 178 6.59 -17.71 20.05
N GLU A 179 6.57 -18.57 19.02
CA GLU A 179 5.76 -19.78 19.04
C GLU A 179 6.14 -20.71 20.20
N VAL A 180 7.45 -20.86 20.44
CA VAL A 180 8.00 -21.69 21.51
C VAL A 180 7.74 -21.06 22.88
N SER A 181 7.97 -19.76 23.02
CA SER A 181 7.81 -19.03 24.29
C SER A 181 6.36 -18.68 24.65
N ARG A 182 5.42 -18.76 23.69
CA ARG A 182 4.02 -18.34 23.81
C ARG A 182 3.89 -16.86 24.19
N ASP A 183 4.81 -16.01 23.71
CA ASP A 183 4.79 -14.59 24.02
C ASP A 183 3.77 -13.83 23.15
N HIS A 184 2.55 -13.72 23.65
CA HIS A 184 1.47 -12.97 23.01
C HIS A 184 1.74 -11.47 22.88
N SER A 185 2.55 -10.90 23.78
CA SER A 185 2.86 -9.47 23.75
C SER A 185 3.81 -9.17 22.60
N LEU A 186 4.88 -9.96 22.48
CA LEU A 186 5.85 -9.82 21.39
C LEU A 186 5.21 -10.03 20.02
N LEU A 187 4.25 -10.95 19.90
CA LEU A 187 3.50 -11.14 18.66
C LEU A 187 2.68 -9.91 18.28
N THR A 188 2.04 -9.27 19.26
CA THR A 188 1.23 -8.06 19.06
C THR A 188 2.10 -6.91 18.56
N ASP A 189 3.34 -6.82 19.05
CA ASP A 189 4.28 -5.80 18.59
C ASP A 189 4.74 -6.05 17.14
N LEU A 190 4.94 -7.31 16.75
CA LEU A 190 5.45 -7.67 15.43
C LEU A 190 4.37 -7.66 14.34
N ILE A 191 3.13 -8.00 14.66
CA ILE A 191 2.06 -8.21 13.66
C ILE A 191 1.88 -6.97 12.78
N ALA A 192 1.82 -5.78 13.38
CA ALA A 192 1.63 -4.54 12.65
C ALA A 192 2.78 -4.28 11.66
N PHE A 193 4.03 -4.57 12.06
CA PHE A 193 5.18 -4.38 11.19
C PHE A 193 5.19 -5.36 10.01
N ILE A 194 4.98 -6.65 10.29
CA ILE A 194 5.00 -7.69 9.25
C ILE A 194 3.86 -7.47 8.26
N VAL A 195 2.68 -7.09 8.74
CA VAL A 195 1.53 -6.79 7.88
C VAL A 195 1.81 -5.55 7.02
N LYS A 196 2.44 -4.48 7.54
CA LYS A 196 2.86 -3.32 6.73
C LYS A 196 3.74 -3.74 5.55
N ILE A 197 4.79 -4.52 5.81
CA ILE A 197 5.70 -5.03 4.78
C ILE A 197 4.93 -5.85 3.73
N ALA A 198 4.16 -6.82 4.19
CA ALA A 198 3.44 -7.72 3.30
C ALA A 198 2.41 -6.97 2.44
N LEU A 199 1.69 -6.01 3.01
CA LEU A 199 0.75 -5.16 2.27
C LEU A 199 1.46 -4.30 1.24
N LEU A 200 2.55 -3.64 1.60
CA LEU A 200 3.29 -2.77 0.68
C LEU A 200 3.92 -3.54 -0.48
N VAL A 201 4.51 -4.71 -0.20
CA VAL A 201 5.02 -5.60 -1.24
C VAL A 201 3.86 -6.10 -2.12
N SER A 202 2.73 -6.47 -1.52
CA SER A 202 1.55 -6.88 -2.28
C SER A 202 0.99 -5.77 -3.14
N ILE A 203 0.91 -4.53 -2.66
CA ILE A 203 0.49 -3.37 -3.45
C ILE A 203 1.48 -3.16 -4.61
N ALA A 204 2.79 -3.22 -4.34
CA ALA A 204 3.83 -3.07 -5.37
C ALA A 204 3.76 -4.16 -6.45
N VAL A 205 3.31 -5.37 -6.12
CA VAL A 205 3.27 -6.55 -7.01
C VAL A 205 1.92 -6.70 -7.69
N ALA A 206 0.83 -6.58 -6.94
CA ALA A 206 -0.55 -6.45 -7.42
C ALA A 206 -0.79 -5.12 -8.14
N SER A 207 0.27 -4.34 -8.36
CA SER A 207 0.36 -3.38 -9.45
C SER A 207 0.53 -4.09 -10.82
N THR A 208 0.46 -5.42 -10.92
CA THR A 208 0.39 -6.14 -12.21
C THR A 208 -0.87 -5.87 -13.07
N PRO A 209 -2.03 -5.40 -12.56
CA PRO A 209 -3.05 -4.71 -13.33
C PRO A 209 -2.77 -3.21 -13.42
N LEU A 210 -1.50 -2.76 -13.38
CA LEU A 210 -1.08 -1.54 -14.09
C LEU A 210 -1.34 -1.65 -15.61
N GLY A 211 -1.80 -2.82 -16.09
CA GLY A 211 -2.52 -2.98 -17.36
C GLY A 211 -3.87 -2.23 -17.44
N ALA A 212 -4.59 -2.07 -16.33
CA ALA A 212 -5.74 -1.15 -16.24
C ALA A 212 -5.28 0.31 -16.02
N LEU A 213 -4.03 0.48 -15.60
CA LEU A 213 -3.28 1.74 -15.65
C LEU A 213 -2.55 1.90 -17.00
N ALA A 214 -2.78 1.02 -17.98
CA ALA A 214 -2.17 1.06 -19.32
C ALA A 214 -3.01 1.87 -20.32
N VAL A 215 -3.87 2.74 -19.82
CA VAL A 215 -4.09 4.05 -20.44
C VAL A 215 -2.99 5.05 -20.00
N GLY A 216 -1.97 4.62 -19.22
CA GLY A 216 -0.90 5.43 -18.65
C GLY A 216 0.51 4.80 -18.67
N ASP A 217 1.48 5.58 -18.16
CA ASP A 217 2.93 5.40 -18.32
C ASP A 217 3.51 4.19 -17.56
N SER A 218 3.62 3.04 -18.26
CA SER A 218 4.27 1.80 -17.78
C SER A 218 5.70 1.97 -17.23
N VAL A 219 6.37 3.09 -17.51
CA VAL A 219 7.72 3.38 -16.99
C VAL A 219 7.62 3.95 -15.57
N LEU A 220 6.62 4.79 -15.30
CA LEU A 220 6.37 5.39 -13.99
C LEU A 220 5.96 4.32 -12.97
N ALA A 221 5.01 3.48 -13.37
CA ALA A 221 4.62 2.22 -12.76
C ALA A 221 5.77 1.43 -12.13
N GLU A 222 6.75 1.06 -12.95
CA GLU A 222 7.88 0.24 -12.54
C GLU A 222 8.81 0.98 -11.57
N ALA A 223 8.95 2.30 -11.73
CA ALA A 223 9.74 3.13 -10.83
C ALA A 223 9.08 3.25 -9.45
N VAL A 224 7.74 3.41 -9.37
CA VAL A 224 6.98 3.38 -8.10
C VAL A 224 7.14 2.04 -7.41
N LYS A 225 6.93 0.92 -8.12
CA LYS A 225 7.14 -0.43 -7.60
C LYS A 225 8.55 -0.59 -7.02
N THR A 226 9.58 -0.19 -7.77
CA THR A 226 10.98 -0.31 -7.33
C THR A 226 11.26 0.56 -6.11
N GLY A 227 10.68 1.77 -6.05
CA GLY A 227 10.76 2.66 -4.89
C GLY A 227 10.12 2.08 -3.64
N ILE A 228 8.94 1.48 -3.75
CA ILE A 228 8.28 0.81 -2.62
C ILE A 228 9.14 -0.33 -2.09
N ILE A 229 9.66 -1.17 -2.99
CA ILE A 229 10.52 -2.30 -2.62
C ILE A 229 11.80 -1.79 -1.92
N ALA A 230 12.38 -0.70 -2.40
CA ALA A 230 13.55 -0.08 -1.78
C ALA A 230 13.25 0.50 -0.39
N LEU A 231 12.11 1.17 -0.21
CA LEU A 231 11.68 1.66 1.10
C LEU A 231 11.39 0.51 2.07
N VAL A 232 10.74 -0.56 1.62
CA VAL A 232 10.52 -1.78 2.42
C VAL A 232 11.86 -2.40 2.84
N ALA A 233 12.82 -2.48 1.91
CA ALA A 233 14.16 -2.96 2.21
C ALA A 233 14.86 -2.09 3.27
N LEU A 234 14.76 -0.76 3.15
CA LEU A 234 15.32 0.17 4.12
C LEU A 234 14.65 0.07 5.50
N ALA A 235 13.31 -0.02 5.55
CA ALA A 235 12.57 -0.22 6.80
C ALA A 235 12.95 -1.54 7.50
N LEU A 236 13.14 -2.62 6.74
CA LEU A 236 13.64 -3.89 7.26
C LEU A 236 15.02 -3.76 7.91
N GLN A 237 15.87 -2.87 7.39
CA GLN A 237 17.19 -2.60 7.98
C GLN A 237 17.06 -1.79 9.28
N GLN A 238 16.19 -0.77 9.32
CA GLN A 238 16.01 0.09 10.51
C GLN A 238 15.28 -0.60 11.68
N VAL A 239 14.43 -1.61 11.42
CA VAL A 239 13.68 -2.30 12.48
C VAL A 239 14.54 -3.11 13.44
N VAL A 240 15.76 -3.48 13.05
CA VAL A 240 16.71 -4.08 13.98
C VAL A 240 17.19 -3.09 15.05
N ASP A 241 17.14 -1.80 14.74
CA ASP A 241 17.78 -0.77 15.57
C ASP A 241 16.80 0.02 16.46
N GLY A 242 15.47 -0.01 16.22
CA GLY A 242 14.58 0.92 16.95
C GLY A 242 13.09 0.55 17.14
N ALA A 243 12.62 -0.60 16.66
CA ALA A 243 11.17 -0.89 16.66
C ALA A 243 10.54 -1.11 18.05
N ARG A 244 11.34 -1.53 19.06
CA ARG A 244 10.84 -1.72 20.44
C ARG A 244 10.65 -0.41 21.20
N GLU A 245 11.45 0.62 20.91
CA GLU A 245 11.43 1.86 21.68
C GLU A 245 10.36 2.85 21.21
N ARG A 246 10.01 2.84 19.91
CA ARG A 246 9.09 3.83 19.32
C ARG A 246 7.60 3.48 19.51
N ARG A 247 7.22 2.20 19.46
CA ARG A 247 5.80 1.79 19.62
C ARG A 247 5.30 1.78 21.05
N ALA A 248 6.19 1.64 22.03
CA ALA A 248 5.81 1.65 23.43
C ALA A 248 5.28 3.02 23.91
N ALA A 249 5.47 4.09 23.13
CA ALA A 249 5.08 5.45 23.49
C ALA A 249 3.72 5.91 22.91
N ASP A 250 3.22 5.26 21.85
CA ASP A 250 2.03 5.74 21.12
C ASP A 250 0.74 5.04 21.58
N ASP A 251 -0.29 5.82 21.87
CA ASP A 251 -1.64 5.31 22.15
C ASP A 251 -2.24 4.70 20.88
N PRO A 252 -2.56 3.39 20.85
CA PRO A 252 -3.04 2.72 19.63
C PRO A 252 -4.37 3.29 19.14
N TYR A 253 -5.20 3.83 20.03
CA TYR A 253 -6.43 4.53 19.66
C TYR A 253 -6.14 5.85 18.93
N ALA A 254 -5.17 6.64 19.42
CA ALA A 254 -4.72 7.86 18.73
C ALA A 254 -4.15 7.57 17.34
N VAL A 255 -3.34 6.52 17.19
CA VAL A 255 -2.76 6.12 15.89
C VAL A 255 -3.87 5.72 14.90
N ALA A 256 -4.84 4.91 15.33
CA ALA A 256 -5.95 4.48 14.48
C ALA A 256 -6.88 5.64 14.09
N ARG A 257 -7.11 6.61 15.00
CA ARG A 257 -7.88 7.82 14.67
C ARG A 257 -7.17 8.69 13.64
N ARG A 258 -5.88 8.96 13.83
CA ARG A 258 -5.08 9.72 12.85
C ARG A 258 -5.13 9.05 11.46
N ALA A 259 -4.91 7.74 11.39
CA ALA A 259 -4.96 7.01 10.12
C ALA A 259 -6.34 7.08 9.44
N ARG A 260 -7.44 7.07 10.21
CA ARG A 260 -8.79 7.28 9.70
C ARG A 260 -9.01 8.70 9.19
N GLU A 261 -8.55 9.71 9.93
CA GLU A 261 -8.67 11.13 9.55
C GLU A 261 -7.94 11.40 8.22
N GLU A 262 -6.70 10.93 8.10
CA GLU A 262 -5.92 11.03 6.86
C GLU A 262 -6.63 10.34 5.67
N LEU A 263 -7.26 9.18 5.91
CA LEU A 263 -8.06 8.50 4.88
C LEU A 263 -9.31 9.30 4.49
N LEU A 264 -9.99 9.94 5.44
CA LEU A 264 -11.15 10.79 5.16
C LEU A 264 -10.76 12.06 4.38
N GLU A 265 -9.61 12.66 4.69
CA GLU A 265 -9.04 13.77 3.92
C GLU A 265 -8.74 13.34 2.48
N GLU A 266 -8.07 12.20 2.29
CA GLU A 266 -7.73 11.70 0.96
C GLU A 266 -8.98 11.33 0.15
N LEU A 267 -10.00 10.72 0.76
CA LEU A 267 -11.30 10.47 0.11
C LEU A 267 -12.00 11.77 -0.30
N THR A 268 -11.77 12.85 0.44
CA THR A 268 -12.30 14.19 0.10
C THR A 268 -11.60 14.75 -1.12
N LEU A 269 -10.27 14.59 -1.24
CA LEU A 269 -9.50 14.96 -2.42
C LEU A 269 -9.91 14.12 -3.65
N ALA A 270 -10.06 12.81 -3.44
CA ALA A 270 -10.48 11.85 -4.47
C ALA A 270 -11.90 12.08 -5.02
N ARG A 271 -12.75 12.85 -4.33
CA ARG A 271 -14.05 13.29 -4.87
C ARG A 271 -13.91 14.02 -6.23
N ASN A 272 -12.76 14.64 -6.48
CA ASN A 272 -12.48 15.34 -7.74
C ASN A 272 -11.92 14.43 -8.85
N LEU A 273 -11.81 13.10 -8.65
CA LEU A 273 -11.44 12.11 -9.68
C LEU A 273 -12.38 12.14 -10.93
N THR A 274 -13.49 12.89 -10.89
CA THR A 274 -14.45 13.07 -11.99
C THR A 274 -14.17 14.30 -12.87
N LYS A 275 -13.31 15.22 -12.44
CA LYS A 275 -12.94 16.41 -13.21
C LYS A 275 -11.77 16.07 -14.13
N THR A 276 -11.59 16.86 -15.20
CA THR A 276 -10.42 16.76 -16.07
C THR A 276 -9.15 16.69 -15.21
N PRO A 277 -8.34 15.62 -15.32
CA PRO A 277 -7.14 15.49 -14.49
C PRO A 277 -6.21 16.67 -14.75
N ALA A 278 -5.56 17.16 -13.71
CA ALA A 278 -4.57 18.21 -13.80
C ALA A 278 -3.36 17.78 -14.65
N TYR A 279 -3.06 16.49 -14.69
CA TYR A 279 -2.00 15.90 -15.51
C TYR A 279 -2.24 14.41 -15.79
N GLU A 280 -1.54 13.88 -16.80
CA GLU A 280 -1.56 12.46 -17.15
C GLU A 280 -1.00 11.61 -15.98
N GLY A 281 -1.86 10.79 -15.37
CA GLY A 281 -1.48 9.89 -14.26
C GLY A 281 -1.97 10.28 -12.87
N GLU A 282 -2.64 11.43 -12.70
CA GLU A 282 -3.17 11.86 -11.39
C GLU A 282 -4.09 10.82 -10.73
N HIS A 283 -5.02 10.21 -11.49
CA HIS A 283 -5.92 9.17 -10.97
C HIS A 283 -5.17 7.94 -10.44
N VAL A 284 -4.06 7.58 -11.08
CA VAL A 284 -3.22 6.44 -10.70
C VAL A 284 -2.61 6.68 -9.32
N ILE A 285 -2.06 7.87 -9.15
CA ILE A 285 -1.46 8.31 -7.90
C ILE A 285 -2.52 8.34 -6.81
N LEU A 286 -3.65 9.00 -7.02
CA LEU A 286 -4.73 9.09 -6.02
C LEU A 286 -5.25 7.69 -5.61
N ARG A 287 -5.41 6.78 -6.57
CA ARG A 287 -5.80 5.39 -6.30
C ARG A 287 -4.77 4.67 -5.42
N PHE A 288 -3.49 4.81 -5.75
CA PHE A 288 -2.41 4.26 -4.94
C PHE A 288 -2.42 4.83 -3.52
N ARG A 289 -2.51 6.15 -3.38
CA ARG A 289 -2.52 6.83 -2.07
C ARG A 289 -3.68 6.33 -1.22
N LEU A 290 -4.87 6.19 -1.80
CA LEU A 290 -6.02 5.60 -1.12
C LEU A 290 -5.78 4.15 -0.70
N GLN A 291 -5.13 3.32 -1.52
CA GLN A 291 -4.77 1.96 -1.14
C GLN A 291 -3.81 1.93 0.06
N VAL A 292 -2.80 2.81 0.07
CA VAL A 292 -1.86 2.93 1.20
C VAL A 292 -2.56 3.45 2.46
N ARG A 293 -3.43 4.46 2.35
CA ARG A 293 -4.19 5.00 3.48
C ARG A 293 -5.18 3.97 4.04
N CYS A 294 -5.85 3.18 3.19
CA CYS A 294 -6.66 2.04 3.62
C CYS A 294 -5.82 0.97 4.33
N ALA A 295 -4.61 0.69 3.84
CA ALA A 295 -3.69 -0.24 4.50
C ALA A 295 -3.27 0.29 5.88
N SER A 296 -2.91 1.57 5.99
CA SER A 296 -2.58 2.25 7.25
C SER A 296 -3.74 2.18 8.26
N ALA A 297 -4.93 2.55 7.82
CA ALA A 297 -6.17 2.51 8.60
C ALA A 297 -6.50 1.09 9.09
N ARG A 298 -6.28 0.07 8.26
CA ARG A 298 -6.49 -1.33 8.66
C ARG A 298 -5.45 -1.76 9.69
N VAL A 299 -4.16 -1.55 9.42
CA VAL A 299 -3.07 -1.98 10.31
C VAL A 299 -3.17 -1.34 11.69
N SER A 300 -3.39 -0.03 11.75
CA SER A 300 -3.51 0.70 13.01
C SER A 300 -4.71 0.25 13.85
N SER A 301 -5.77 -0.23 13.21
CA SER A 301 -6.95 -0.78 13.90
C SER A 301 -6.85 -2.25 14.33
N LEU A 302 -5.82 -3.00 13.89
CA LEU A 302 -5.65 -4.41 14.25
C LEU A 302 -5.70 -4.68 15.77
N PRO A 303 -4.94 -3.96 16.61
CA PRO A 303 -4.86 -4.26 18.04
C PRO A 303 -6.08 -3.81 18.85
N LEU A 304 -6.98 -3.03 18.27
CA LEU A 304 -8.12 -2.45 18.97
C LEU A 304 -9.33 -3.38 18.90
N GLU A 305 -10.06 -3.57 19.99
CA GLU A 305 -11.32 -4.32 19.98
C GLU A 305 -12.49 -3.37 20.19
N TRP A 306 -13.45 -3.34 19.25
CA TRP A 306 -14.66 -2.52 19.36
C TRP A 306 -15.81 -3.08 18.51
N PRO A 307 -17.09 -2.84 18.86
CA PRO A 307 -18.24 -3.50 18.23
C PRO A 307 -18.34 -3.30 16.72
N ASP A 308 -18.00 -2.12 16.22
CA ASP A 308 -18.14 -1.77 14.80
C ASP A 308 -16.87 -2.07 13.96
N LYS A 309 -15.88 -2.79 14.51
CA LYS A 309 -14.58 -3.04 13.83
C LYS A 309 -14.75 -3.78 12.52
N GLU A 310 -15.61 -4.80 12.49
CA GLU A 310 -15.89 -5.56 11.27
C GLU A 310 -16.56 -4.68 10.21
N GLN A 311 -17.54 -3.87 10.62
CA GLN A 311 -18.21 -2.92 9.72
C GLN A 311 -17.23 -1.88 9.17
N TYR A 312 -16.32 -1.39 10.01
CA TYR A 312 -15.23 -0.50 9.61
C TYR A 312 -14.33 -1.16 8.56
N TRP A 313 -13.91 -2.40 8.76
CA TRP A 313 -13.10 -3.15 7.80
C TRP A 313 -13.82 -3.41 6.48
N LEU A 314 -15.11 -3.76 6.51
CA LEU A 314 -15.93 -3.90 5.31
C LEU A 314 -16.03 -2.58 4.52
N ILE A 315 -16.07 -1.44 5.21
CA ILE A 315 -16.04 -0.12 4.56
C ILE A 315 -14.69 0.10 3.87
N LEU A 316 -13.57 -0.28 4.50
CA LEU A 316 -12.24 -0.21 3.87
C LEU A 316 -12.15 -1.08 2.60
N ASP A 317 -12.75 -2.28 2.62
CA ASP A 317 -12.77 -3.17 1.46
C ASP A 317 -13.67 -2.63 0.34
N GLN A 318 -14.76 -1.94 0.68
CA GLN A 318 -15.58 -1.21 -0.30
C GLN A 318 -14.78 -0.09 -1.00
N ILE A 319 -13.82 0.56 -0.33
CA ILE A 319 -12.94 1.54 -0.98
C ILE A 319 -12.09 0.85 -2.04
N ALA A 320 -11.45 -0.28 -1.71
CA ALA A 320 -10.65 -1.04 -2.67
C ALA A 320 -11.47 -1.46 -3.91
N LEU A 321 -12.68 -1.98 -3.71
CA LEU A 321 -13.59 -2.34 -4.80
C LEU A 321 -14.03 -1.11 -5.63
N ALA A 322 -14.33 0.02 -4.98
CA ALA A 322 -14.73 1.24 -5.68
C ALA A 322 -13.59 1.82 -6.52
N LEU A 323 -12.35 1.65 -6.06
CA LEU A 323 -11.15 1.98 -6.84
C LEU A 323 -11.03 1.04 -8.04
N ASP A 324 -11.27 -0.26 -7.88
CA ASP A 324 -11.22 -1.24 -8.98
C ASP A 324 -12.21 -0.97 -10.11
N HIS A 325 -13.38 -0.42 -9.78
CA HIS A 325 -14.44 -0.11 -10.74
C HIS A 325 -14.49 1.36 -11.18
N ASP A 326 -13.49 2.18 -10.81
CA ASP A 326 -13.46 3.63 -11.08
C ASP A 326 -14.82 4.30 -10.84
N SER A 327 -15.40 4.10 -9.65
CA SER A 327 -16.72 4.64 -9.28
C SER A 327 -16.64 5.78 -8.25
N PRO A 328 -16.48 7.04 -8.68
CA PRO A 328 -16.43 8.20 -7.80
C PRO A 328 -17.69 8.41 -6.95
N LYS A 329 -18.87 8.04 -7.47
CA LYS A 329 -20.12 8.09 -6.70
C LYS A 329 -20.09 7.12 -5.52
N SER A 330 -19.49 5.95 -5.71
CA SER A 330 -19.28 4.99 -4.63
C SER A 330 -18.37 5.57 -3.55
N LEU A 331 -17.27 6.25 -3.91
CA LEU A 331 -16.36 6.86 -2.94
C LEU A 331 -17.03 7.91 -2.04
N ILE A 332 -17.97 8.71 -2.56
CA ILE A 332 -18.75 9.68 -1.76
C ILE A 332 -19.62 8.96 -0.72
N LEU A 333 -20.31 7.90 -1.12
CA LEU A 333 -21.14 7.11 -0.21
C LEU A 333 -20.30 6.40 0.84
N ILE A 334 -19.16 5.83 0.42
CA ILE A 334 -18.24 5.13 1.30
C ILE A 334 -17.62 6.08 2.34
N ARG A 335 -17.23 7.30 1.95
CA ARG A 335 -16.77 8.34 2.89
C ARG A 335 -17.80 8.63 3.98
N ARG A 336 -19.07 8.78 3.62
CA ARG A 336 -20.16 9.02 4.62
C ARG A 336 -20.32 7.84 5.57
N LYS A 337 -20.21 6.61 5.08
CA LYS A 337 -20.22 5.42 5.94
C LYS A 337 -19.03 5.41 6.89
N LEU A 338 -17.83 5.74 6.40
CA LEU A 338 -16.62 5.81 7.21
C LEU A 338 -16.71 6.91 8.29
N GLU A 339 -17.32 8.06 7.98
CA GLU A 339 -17.63 9.11 8.96
C GLU A 339 -18.58 8.62 10.07
N ALA A 340 -19.57 7.78 9.71
CA ALA A 340 -20.55 7.22 10.63
C ALA A 340 -20.04 6.05 11.48
N THR A 341 -18.86 5.50 11.18
CA THR A 341 -18.23 4.40 11.93
C THR A 341 -16.92 4.87 12.56
N PRO A 342 -16.96 5.57 13.71
CA PRO A 342 -15.76 6.10 14.34
C PRO A 342 -14.92 5.03 15.01
N VAL A 343 -13.59 5.21 14.92
CA VAL A 343 -12.65 4.54 15.81
C VAL A 343 -12.88 5.10 17.22
N PRO A 344 -13.08 4.24 18.23
CA PRO A 344 -13.38 4.69 19.59
C PRO A 344 -12.23 5.49 20.22
N GLU A 345 -12.56 6.23 21.27
CA GLU A 345 -11.56 6.83 22.16
C GLU A 345 -11.18 5.81 23.26
N ARG A 346 -9.99 5.95 23.82
CA ARG A 346 -9.57 5.14 24.96
C ARG A 346 -10.55 5.39 26.11
N ALA A 347 -11.22 4.33 26.58
CA ALA A 347 -12.01 4.41 27.80
C ALA A 347 -11.04 4.54 28.99
N ASP A 348 -11.20 5.60 29.77
CA ASP A 348 -10.42 5.88 30.99
C ASP A 348 -10.67 4.84 32.11
#